data_AF-A0A0C2G5R1-F1
#
_entry.id   AF-A0A0C2G5R1-F1
#
_cell.length_a   1.000
_cell.length_b   1.000
_cell.length_c   1.000
_cell.angle_alpha   90.00
_cell.angle_beta   90.00
_cell.angle_gamma   90.00
#
_symmetry.space_group_name_H-M   'P 1'
#
loop_
_entity.id
_entity.type
_entity.pdbx_description
1 polymer ?
#
loop_
_entity_poly.entity_id
_entity_poly.type
_entity_poly.pdbx_seq_one_letter_code
_entity_poly.pdbx_strand_id
1 'polypeptide(L)' 'MAKRTKKVGIVGKYGTRYGASLRKMVKKMEVTQHSRYTCVFCGKEAMKRKAVGIWSCSKCNKTVAGGA' A
#
# COMPACT_ATOMS: atom_id res chain seq x y z
N MET A 1 -18.35 2.51 11.31
CA MET A 1 -17.09 1.91 11.83
C MET A 1 -16.36 2.96 12.67
N ALA A 2 -15.93 2.63 13.88
CA ALA A 2 -15.20 3.59 14.73
C ALA A 2 -13.69 3.63 14.38
N LYS A 3 -13.05 4.79 14.57
CA LYS A 3 -11.61 4.96 14.38
C LYS A 3 -10.84 4.20 15.46
N ARG A 4 -10.19 3.09 15.08
CA ARG A 4 -9.48 2.21 16.02
C ARG A 4 -8.15 2.76 16.54
N THR A 5 -7.47 3.61 15.77
CA THR A 5 -6.13 4.11 16.15
C THR A 5 -6.00 5.61 15.92
N LYS A 6 -5.34 6.32 16.84
CA LYS A 6 -5.07 7.76 16.70
C LYS A 6 -3.88 8.04 15.77
N LYS A 7 -2.75 7.34 15.97
CA LYS A 7 -1.48 7.61 15.28
C LYS A 7 -0.95 6.45 14.42
N VAL A 8 -1.11 5.21 14.87
CA VAL A 8 -0.37 4.06 14.31
C VAL A 8 -0.89 3.58 12.95
N GLY A 9 -2.19 3.39 12.74
CA GLY A 9 -2.71 2.88 11.45
C GLY A 9 -2.19 1.48 11.12
N ILE A 10 -1.79 1.24 9.86
CA ILE A 10 -1.38 -0.08 9.31
C ILE A 10 -0.22 -0.73 10.09
N VAL A 11 0.69 0.07 10.64
CA VAL A 11 1.82 -0.41 11.46
C VAL A 11 1.41 -0.85 12.88
N GLY A 12 0.12 -0.85 13.19
CA GLY A 12 -0.42 -1.44 14.42
C GLY A 12 -0.10 -2.93 14.56
N LYS A 13 0.10 -3.65 13.44
CA LYS A 13 0.51 -5.06 13.41
C LYS A 13 1.85 -5.35 14.12
N TYR A 14 2.72 -4.35 14.24
CA TYR A 14 4.02 -4.50 14.91
C TYR A 14 3.94 -4.37 16.44
N GLY A 15 2.82 -3.87 16.98
CA GLY A 15 2.64 -3.65 18.42
C GLY A 15 3.61 -2.61 18.98
N THR A 16 4.22 -2.92 20.13
CA THR A 16 5.18 -2.06 20.84
C THR A 16 6.61 -2.18 20.31
N ARG A 17 6.90 -3.16 19.45
CA ARG A 17 8.25 -3.50 18.97
C ARG A 17 8.83 -2.44 18.01
N TYR A 18 10.16 -2.49 17.84
CA TYR A 18 10.96 -1.75 16.85
C TYR A 18 11.04 -0.22 17.03
N GLY A 19 10.36 0.36 18.03
CA GLY A 19 10.41 1.80 18.30
C GLY A 19 9.54 2.64 17.36
N ALA A 20 9.42 3.94 17.66
CA ALA A 20 8.49 4.83 16.96
C ALA A 20 9.03 5.34 15.61
N SER A 21 10.34 5.60 15.51
CA SER A 21 10.95 6.16 14.29
C SER A 21 10.84 5.18 13.12
N LEU A 22 11.26 3.92 13.33
CA LEU A 22 11.18 2.86 12.31
C LEU A 22 9.74 2.61 11.87
N ARG A 23 8.78 2.53 12.81
CA ARG A 23 7.36 2.36 12.47
C ARG A 23 6.79 3.53 11.67
N LYS A 24 7.22 4.77 11.92
CA LYS A 24 6.78 5.93 11.12
C LYS A 24 7.30 5.84 9.67
N MET A 25 8.54 5.39 9.48
CA MET A 25 9.13 5.19 8.15
C MET A 25 8.40 4.08 7.39
N VAL A 26 8.26 2.90 8.01
CA VAL A 26 7.55 1.75 7.42
C VAL A 26 6.09 2.08 7.13
N LYS A 27 5.42 2.89 7.97
CA LYS A 27 4.05 3.31 7.72
C LYS A 27 3.91 4.03 6.37
N LYS A 28 4.84 4.91 6.02
CA LYS A 28 4.80 5.62 4.72
C LYS A 28 4.89 4.64 3.56
N MET A 29 5.80 3.67 3.65
CA MET A 29 6.03 2.66 2.61
C MET A 29 4.87 1.64 2.51
N GLU A 30 4.32 1.18 3.63
CA GLU A 30 3.22 0.21 3.61
C GLU A 30 1.93 0.83 3.09
N VAL A 31 1.67 2.11 3.37
CA VAL A 31 0.50 2.81 2.83
C VAL A 31 0.58 2.87 1.32
N THR A 32 1.70 3.29 0.73
CA THR A 32 1.85 3.34 -0.73
C THR A 32 1.78 1.95 -1.36
N GLN A 33 2.46 0.96 -0.78
CA GLN A 33 2.44 -0.42 -1.26
C GLN A 33 1.03 -1.04 -1.30
N HIS A 34 0.20 -0.79 -0.30
CA HIS A 34 -1.14 -1.39 -0.19
C HIS A 34 -2.26 -0.54 -0.81
N SER A 35 -1.94 0.67 -1.27
CA SER A 35 -2.92 1.55 -1.92
C SER A 35 -3.33 1.02 -3.29
N ARG A 36 -4.53 1.41 -3.72
CA ARG A 36 -4.97 1.23 -5.10
C ARG A 36 -4.66 2.51 -5.87
N TYR A 37 -4.19 2.34 -7.10
CA TYR A 37 -3.88 3.45 -8.00
C TYR A 37 -4.78 3.39 -9.24
N THR A 38 -4.92 4.54 -9.89
CA THR A 38 -5.59 4.68 -11.19
C THR A 38 -4.79 3.94 -12.27
N CYS A 39 -5.48 3.06 -12.99
CA CYS A 39 -4.89 2.35 -14.11
C CYS A 39 -4.85 3.25 -15.35
N VAL A 40 -3.66 3.51 -15.89
CA VAL A 40 -3.48 4.34 -17.10
C VAL A 40 -4.16 3.77 -18.35
N PHE A 41 -4.48 2.47 -18.37
CA PHE A 41 -5.09 1.83 -19.53
C PHE A 41 -6.62 1.83 -19.53
N CYS A 42 -7.24 1.70 -18.35
CA CYS A 42 -8.70 1.55 -18.25
C CYS A 42 -9.36 2.61 -17.37
N GLY A 43 -8.60 3.57 -16.84
CA GLY A 43 -9.06 4.69 -16.02
C GLY A 43 -9.53 4.33 -14.60
N LYS A 44 -9.71 3.05 -14.29
CA LYS A 44 -10.26 2.58 -13.00
C LYS A 44 -9.19 2.53 -11.89
N GLU A 45 -9.58 2.84 -10.65
CA GLU A 45 -8.77 2.66 -9.43
C GLU A 45 -8.67 1.18 -9.02
N ALA A 46 -7.94 0.41 -9.82
CA ALA A 46 -7.83 -1.02 -9.66
C ALA A 46 -6.39 -1.54 -9.78
N MET A 47 -5.42 -0.64 -9.94
CA MET A 47 -4.01 -1.01 -9.98
C MET A 47 -3.52 -1.33 -8.57
N LYS A 48 -2.96 -2.52 -8.38
CA LYS A 48 -2.40 -2.99 -7.11
C LYS A 48 -1.07 -3.69 -7.33
N ARG A 49 -0.14 -3.54 -6.40
CA ARG A 49 1.14 -4.25 -6.41
C ARG A 49 0.93 -5.75 -6.21
N LYS A 50 1.52 -6.57 -7.08
CA LYS A 50 1.56 -8.04 -6.96
C LYS A 50 2.89 -8.53 -6.39
N ALA A 51 4.00 -7.97 -6.89
CA ALA A 51 5.34 -8.26 -6.41
C ALA A 51 6.17 -6.97 -6.41
N VAL A 52 7.43 -7.03 -5.95
CA VAL A 52 8.36 -5.91 -6.08
C VAL A 52 8.49 -5.54 -7.56
N GLY A 53 8.24 -4.28 -7.89
CA GLY A 53 8.29 -3.77 -9.25
C GLY A 53 7.19 -4.27 -10.21
N ILE A 54 6.30 -5.17 -9.80
CA ILE A 54 5.21 -5.67 -10.64
C ILE A 54 3.86 -5.19 -10.09
N TRP A 55 3.17 -4.41 -10.92
CA TRP A 55 1.85 -3.89 -10.66
C TRP A 55 0.85 -4.53 -11.62
N SER A 56 -0.37 -4.81 -11.14
CA SER A 56 -1.43 -5.37 -11.99
C SER A 56 -2.76 -4.70 -11.73
N CYS A 57 -3.53 -4.46 -12.79
CA CYS A 57 -4.90 -3.98 -12.70
C CYS A 57 -5.87 -5.15 -12.63
N SER A 58 -6.71 -5.20 -11.59
CA SER A 58 -7.72 -6.27 -11.45
C SER A 58 -8.92 -6.13 -12.41
N LYS A 59 -9.04 -5.01 -13.14
CA LYS A 59 -10.17 -4.75 -14.04
C LYS A 59 -9.88 -5.02 -15.51
N CYS A 60 -8.67 -4.71 -15.97
CA CYS A 60 -8.26 -4.96 -17.37
C CYS A 60 -7.14 -5.99 -17.50
N ASN A 61 -6.72 -6.62 -16.39
CA ASN A 61 -5.68 -7.65 -16.31
C ASN A 61 -4.30 -7.26 -16.86
N LYS A 62 -4.08 -5.98 -17.17
CA LYS A 62 -2.78 -5.48 -17.59
C LYS A 62 -1.80 -5.45 -16.42
N THR A 63 -0.58 -5.90 -16.69
CA THR A 63 0.57 -5.90 -15.78
C THR A 63 1.61 -4.88 -16.26
N VAL A 64 2.21 -4.14 -15.33
CA VAL A 64 3.16 -3.07 -15.62
C VAL A 64 4.36 -3.21 -14.68
N ALA A 65 5.55 -2.96 -15.22
CA ALA A 65 6.76 -2.77 -14.42
C ALA A 65 6.78 -1.35 -13.84
N GLY A 66 7.03 -1.22 -12.54
CA GLY A 66 7.03 0.07 -11.84
C GLY A 66 7.95 0.08 -10.63
N GLY A 67 7.78 1.08 -9.77
CA GLY A 67 8.54 1.19 -8.53
C GLY A 67 8.25 0.07 -7.53
N ALA A 68 9.14 -0.06 -6.53
CA ALA A 68 8.92 -0.86 -5.35
C ALA A 68 7.77 -0.28 -4.50
#